data_AF-A0A1F2X6C0-F1
#
_entry.id   AF-A0A1F2X6C0-F1
#
_cell.length_a   1.000
_cell.length_b   1.000
_cell.length_c   1.000
_cell.angle_alpha   90.00
_cell.angle_beta   90.00
_cell.angle_gamma   90.00
#
_symmetry.space_group_name_H-M   'P 1'
#
loop_
_entity.id
_entity.type
_entity.pdbx_description
1 polymer ?
#
loop_
_entity_poly.entity_id
_entity_poly.type
_entity_poly.pdbx_seq_one_letter_code
_entity_poly.pdbx_strand_id
1 'polypeptide(L)'
;MRRPAFLVIVALSLAVAACGDDDAGSQDPAALGSCEQVADAMIGVLGQTLEVVDSMTAEELAELGASEEPPAALVDVQTRGEALVVRAGVIGCQDEQMASLLAARADDLSSDSVFGQFLIESIRAGAGSSFFEE
;
A
#
# COMPACT_ATOMS: atom_id res chain seq x y z
N MET A 1 -31.88 -35.42 -1.76
CA MET A 1 -30.94 -35.29 -2.89
C MET A 1 -31.01 -33.86 -3.41
N ARG A 2 -29.83 -33.25 -3.58
CA ARG A 2 -29.48 -32.11 -4.43
C ARG A 2 -29.98 -30.70 -4.02
N ARG A 3 -29.08 -30.03 -3.31
CA ARG A 3 -28.96 -28.58 -3.08
C ARG A 3 -29.03 -27.79 -4.41
N PRO A 4 -29.87 -26.76 -4.53
CA PRO A 4 -29.69 -25.67 -5.49
C PRO A 4 -29.14 -24.44 -4.74
N ALA A 5 -28.05 -23.84 -5.21
CA ALA A 5 -27.65 -22.42 -4.97
C ALA A 5 -26.12 -22.14 -5.04
N PHE A 6 -25.26 -23.11 -5.40
CA PHE A 6 -23.81 -22.90 -5.31
C PHE A 6 -23.09 -22.47 -6.60
N LEU A 7 -23.80 -22.06 -7.66
CA LEU A 7 -23.21 -21.90 -9.00
C LEU A 7 -23.23 -20.47 -9.59
N VAL A 8 -23.39 -19.41 -8.79
CA VAL A 8 -23.42 -18.03 -9.32
C VAL A 8 -22.23 -17.15 -8.89
N ILE A 9 -21.32 -17.65 -8.04
CA ILE A 9 -20.16 -16.86 -7.55
C ILE A 9 -18.86 -17.30 -8.26
N VAL A 10 -18.87 -17.41 -9.59
CA VAL A 10 -17.67 -17.73 -10.40
C VAL A 10 -17.48 -16.72 -11.55
N ALA A 11 -18.29 -15.66 -11.63
CA ALA A 11 -18.31 -14.75 -12.78
C ALA A 11 -17.69 -13.36 -12.53
N LEU A 12 -17.12 -13.08 -11.35
CA LEU A 12 -16.45 -11.79 -11.05
C LEU A 12 -14.91 -11.87 -10.97
N SER A 13 -14.30 -12.96 -11.40
CA SER A 13 -12.85 -13.16 -11.37
C SER A 13 -12.12 -12.79 -12.67
N LEU A 14 -12.77 -12.09 -13.62
CA LEU A 14 -12.20 -11.78 -14.95
C LEU A 14 -12.11 -10.28 -15.29
N ALA A 15 -12.26 -9.37 -14.33
CA ALA A 15 -12.21 -7.92 -14.59
C ALA A 15 -10.98 -7.19 -14.01
N VAL A 16 -9.91 -7.91 -13.63
CA VAL A 16 -8.61 -7.31 -13.23
C VAL A 16 -7.51 -7.75 -14.19
N ALA A 17 -7.80 -7.82 -15.49
CA ALA A 17 -6.83 -8.16 -16.52
C ALA A 17 -6.31 -6.92 -17.28
N ALA A 18 -6.30 -5.74 -16.65
CA ALA A 18 -5.84 -4.51 -17.28
C ALA A 18 -5.15 -3.53 -16.31
N CYS A 19 -4.32 -4.04 -15.40
CA CYS A 19 -3.34 -3.20 -14.72
C CYS A 19 -1.95 -3.86 -14.87
N GLY A 20 -1.14 -3.28 -15.76
CA GLY A 20 0.33 -3.28 -15.71
C GLY A 20 1.05 -4.62 -15.71
N ASP A 21 1.43 -5.07 -16.90
CA ASP A 21 2.43 -6.10 -17.16
C ASP A 21 3.82 -5.64 -16.69
N ASP A 22 4.58 -6.58 -16.11
CA ASP A 22 6.05 -6.63 -16.00
C ASP A 22 6.79 -5.47 -15.28
N ASP A 23 7.01 -5.61 -13.96
CA ASP A 23 8.31 -5.24 -13.38
C ASP A 23 8.59 -5.98 -12.04
N ALA A 24 9.86 -6.23 -11.80
CA ALA A 24 10.38 -7.25 -10.90
C ALA A 24 10.30 -6.84 -9.41
N GLY A 25 9.81 -7.75 -8.56
CA GLY A 25 10.07 -7.72 -7.11
C GLY A 25 8.87 -7.54 -6.19
N SER A 26 7.65 -7.41 -6.70
CA SER A 26 6.46 -7.13 -5.89
C SER A 26 5.60 -8.38 -5.78
N GLN A 27 5.39 -8.90 -4.56
CA GLN A 27 4.42 -9.99 -4.34
C GLN A 27 3.05 -9.59 -4.88
N ASP A 28 2.46 -10.41 -5.75
CA ASP A 28 1.08 -10.25 -6.22
C ASP A 28 0.15 -10.06 -5.01
N PRO A 29 -0.56 -8.91 -4.88
CA PRO A 29 -1.46 -8.64 -3.77
C PRO A 29 -2.51 -9.75 -3.58
N ALA A 30 -2.93 -10.41 -4.66
CA ALA A 30 -3.91 -11.50 -4.60
C ALA A 30 -3.37 -12.75 -3.88
N ALA A 31 -2.05 -12.93 -3.82
CA ALA A 31 -1.41 -14.08 -3.19
C ALA A 31 -1.24 -13.93 -1.66
N LEU A 32 -1.42 -12.73 -1.10
CA LEU A 32 -1.22 -12.46 0.33
C LEU A 32 -2.37 -13.04 1.16
N GLY A 33 -2.10 -13.97 2.07
CA GLY A 33 -3.14 -14.73 2.79
C GLY A 33 -3.41 -14.26 4.23
N SER A 34 -2.68 -13.27 4.73
CA SER A 34 -2.72 -12.84 6.12
C SER A 34 -2.46 -11.34 6.26
N CYS A 35 -2.93 -10.75 7.35
CA CYS A 35 -2.73 -9.32 7.64
C CYS A 35 -1.25 -8.98 7.85
N GLU A 36 -0.47 -9.91 8.38
CA GLU A 36 0.99 -9.76 8.51
C GLU A 36 1.66 -9.60 7.15
N GLN A 37 1.32 -10.47 6.18
CA GLN A 37 1.87 -10.40 4.82
C GLN A 37 1.45 -9.11 4.09
N VAL A 38 0.22 -8.63 4.34
CA VAL A 38 -0.23 -7.35 3.79
C VAL A 38 0.52 -6.18 4.44
N ALA A 39 0.74 -6.21 5.77
CA ALA A 39 1.51 -5.20 6.46
C ALA A 39 2.99 -5.18 6.02
N ASP A 40 3.61 -6.34 5.81
CA ASP A 40 4.96 -6.47 5.25
C ASP A 40 5.03 -5.80 3.85
N ALA A 41 4.05 -6.11 2.98
CA ALA A 41 3.99 -5.54 1.65
C ALA A 41 3.74 -4.02 1.66
N MET A 42 2.89 -3.53 2.56
CA MET A 42 2.62 -2.10 2.74
C MET A 42 3.86 -1.33 3.22
N ILE A 43 4.65 -1.93 4.13
CA ILE A 43 5.94 -1.37 4.56
C ILE A 43 6.92 -1.33 3.39
N GLY A 44 6.94 -2.36 2.54
CA GLY A 44 7.71 -2.34 1.29
C GLY A 44 7.32 -1.19 0.36
N VAL A 45 6.01 -0.93 0.19
CA VAL A 45 5.51 0.20 -0.60
C VAL A 45 5.92 1.53 0.04
N LEU A 46 5.77 1.69 1.35
CA LEU A 46 6.18 2.89 2.08
C LEU A 46 7.68 3.14 1.97
N GLY A 47 8.50 2.10 2.06
CA GLY A 47 9.95 2.18 1.85
C GLY A 47 10.30 2.68 0.45
N GLN A 48 9.61 2.18 -0.59
CA GLN A 48 9.80 2.66 -1.95
C GLN A 48 9.33 4.12 -2.13
N THR A 49 8.23 4.53 -1.48
CA THR A 49 7.83 5.94 -1.44
C THR A 49 8.94 6.82 -0.88
N LEU A 50 9.54 6.40 0.23
CA LEU A 50 10.62 7.13 0.89
C LEU A 50 11.87 7.19 0.00
N GLU A 51 12.24 6.09 -0.65
CA GLU A 51 13.35 6.07 -1.61
C GLU A 51 13.12 7.04 -2.78
N VAL A 52 11.91 7.04 -3.36
CA VAL A 52 11.57 7.98 -4.44
C VAL A 52 11.69 9.41 -3.95
N VAL A 53 11.10 9.73 -2.80
CA VAL A 53 11.14 11.10 -2.23
C VAL A 53 12.56 11.52 -1.86
N ASP A 54 13.37 10.64 -1.29
CA ASP A 54 14.76 10.94 -0.90
C ASP A 54 15.67 11.08 -2.12
N SER A 55 15.34 10.44 -3.24
CA SER A 55 16.05 10.60 -4.51
C SER A 55 15.74 11.91 -5.24
N MET A 56 14.67 12.61 -4.85
CA MET A 56 14.23 13.85 -5.48
C MET A 56 14.96 15.06 -4.93
N THR A 57 15.24 16.02 -5.81
CA THR A 57 15.71 17.34 -5.44
C THR A 57 14.62 18.19 -4.79
N ALA A 58 15.00 19.26 -4.09
CA ALA A 58 14.04 20.18 -3.48
C ALA A 58 13.14 20.85 -4.53
N GLU A 59 13.66 21.11 -5.73
CA GLU A 59 12.89 21.63 -6.86
C GLU A 59 11.84 20.62 -7.36
N GLU A 60 12.22 19.35 -7.52
CA GLU A 60 11.30 18.29 -7.95
C GLU A 60 10.19 18.02 -6.91
N LEU A 61 10.54 18.06 -5.62
CA LEU A 61 9.58 17.98 -4.52
C LEU A 61 8.60 19.16 -4.51
N ALA A 62 9.08 20.37 -4.84
CA ALA A 62 8.23 21.55 -4.95
C ALA A 62 7.32 21.49 -6.18
N GLU A 63 7.80 20.97 -7.31
CA GLU A 63 6.99 20.72 -8.51
C GLU A 63 5.93 19.65 -8.31
N LEU A 64 6.18 18.68 -7.42
CA LEU A 64 5.20 17.65 -7.03
C LEU A 64 3.92 18.24 -6.42
N GLY A 65 4.05 19.31 -5.63
CA GLY A 65 2.89 20.02 -5.06
C GLY A 65 2.18 20.97 -6.04
N ALA A 66 2.81 21.27 -7.18
CA ALA A 66 2.31 22.21 -8.18
C ALA A 66 1.83 21.53 -9.48
N SER A 67 2.23 20.28 -9.71
CA SER A 67 1.83 19.47 -10.86
C SER A 67 0.47 18.82 -10.62
N GLU A 68 -0.36 18.77 -11.67
CA GLU A 68 -1.64 18.05 -11.64
C GLU A 68 -1.46 16.53 -11.70
N GLU A 69 -0.33 16.04 -12.20
CA GLU A 69 -0.01 14.62 -12.33
C GLU A 69 1.25 14.26 -11.55
N PRO A 70 1.20 13.25 -10.65
CA PRO A 70 2.37 12.79 -9.95
C PRO A 70 3.33 12.03 -10.89
N PRO A 71 4.64 11.99 -10.57
CA PRO A 71 5.62 11.17 -11.28
C PRO A 71 5.17 9.71 -11.39
N ALA A 72 5.51 9.06 -12.50
CA ALA A 72 5.13 7.66 -12.75
C ALA A 72 5.55 6.70 -11.62
N ALA A 73 6.71 6.94 -10.98
CA ALA A 73 7.16 6.16 -9.83
C ALA A 73 6.21 6.26 -8.63
N LEU A 74 5.61 7.44 -8.38
CA LEU A 74 4.64 7.63 -7.30
C LEU A 74 3.25 7.09 -7.68
N VAL A 75 2.89 7.10 -8.97
CA VAL A 75 1.67 6.45 -9.47
C VAL A 75 1.72 4.94 -9.27
N ASP A 76 2.85 4.29 -9.54
CA ASP A 76 3.03 2.84 -9.31
C ASP A 76 2.88 2.48 -7.83
N VAL A 77 3.59 3.21 -6.97
CA VAL A 77 3.53 3.07 -5.51
C VAL A 77 2.10 3.26 -4.99
N GLN A 78 1.39 4.29 -5.47
CA GLN A 78 -0.02 4.53 -5.11
C GLN A 78 -0.90 3.35 -5.53
N THR A 79 -0.80 2.92 -6.78
CA THR A 79 -1.61 1.82 -7.33
C THR A 79 -1.42 0.53 -6.53
N ARG A 80 -0.17 0.23 -6.15
CA ARG A 80 0.15 -0.92 -5.30
C ARG A 80 -0.37 -0.77 -3.88
N GLY A 81 -0.26 0.43 -3.30
CA GLY A 81 -0.85 0.74 -1.99
C GLY A 81 -2.36 0.49 -1.97
N GLU A 82 -3.08 0.99 -2.98
CA GLU A 82 -4.53 0.78 -3.12
C GLU A 82 -4.89 -0.71 -3.26
N ALA A 83 -4.14 -1.46 -4.06
CA ALA A 83 -4.35 -2.91 -4.21
C ALA A 83 -4.17 -3.67 -2.89
N LEU A 84 -3.21 -3.26 -2.05
CA LEU A 84 -2.99 -3.85 -0.73
C LEU A 84 -4.10 -3.49 0.26
N VAL A 85 -4.64 -2.27 0.22
CA VAL A 85 -5.81 -1.87 1.03
C VAL A 85 -7.03 -2.72 0.66
N VAL A 86 -7.31 -2.88 -0.64
CA VAL A 86 -8.39 -3.76 -1.11
C VAL A 86 -8.16 -5.19 -0.64
N ARG A 87 -6.93 -5.69 -0.73
CA ARG A 87 -6.61 -7.04 -0.26
C ARG A 87 -6.85 -7.20 1.24
N ALA A 88 -6.42 -6.23 2.06
CA ALA A 88 -6.66 -6.21 3.50
C ALA A 88 -8.15 -6.34 3.82
N GLY A 89 -9.00 -5.58 3.11
CA GLY A 89 -10.45 -5.66 3.25
C GLY A 89 -11.03 -7.02 2.84
N VAL A 90 -10.52 -7.63 1.76
CA VAL A 90 -10.96 -8.96 1.30
C VAL A 90 -10.64 -10.07 2.30
N ILE A 91 -9.47 -10.01 2.95
CA ILE A 91 -9.07 -11.01 3.95
C ILE A 91 -9.57 -10.69 5.36
N GLY A 92 -10.23 -9.54 5.55
CA GLY A 92 -10.87 -9.14 6.80
C GLY A 92 -9.92 -8.57 7.85
N CYS A 93 -8.85 -7.89 7.43
CA CYS A 93 -7.99 -7.18 8.36
C CYS A 93 -8.70 -5.96 8.91
N GLN A 94 -8.65 -5.80 10.23
CA GLN A 94 -9.21 -4.65 10.92
C GLN A 94 -8.21 -3.49 10.92
N ASP A 95 -8.68 -2.26 10.86
CA ASP A 95 -7.82 -1.07 10.83
C ASP A 95 -6.89 -1.00 12.05
N GLU A 96 -7.40 -1.31 13.24
CA GLU A 96 -6.61 -1.36 14.48
C GLU A 96 -5.49 -2.42 14.43
N GLN A 97 -5.78 -3.58 13.80
CA GLN A 97 -4.81 -4.65 13.61
C GLN A 97 -3.73 -4.22 12.61
N MET A 98 -4.13 -3.62 11.49
CA MET A 98 -3.21 -3.13 10.48
C MET A 98 -2.34 -2.00 11.02
N ALA A 99 -2.91 -1.03 11.73
CA ALA A 99 -2.17 0.05 12.37
C ALA A 99 -1.13 -0.51 13.35
N SER A 100 -1.49 -1.50 14.17
CA SER A 100 -0.54 -2.15 15.08
C SER A 100 0.56 -2.91 14.34
N LEU A 101 0.22 -3.60 13.25
CA LEU A 101 1.18 -4.37 12.45
C LEU A 101 2.16 -3.47 11.70
N LEU A 102 1.69 -2.33 11.19
CA LEU A 102 2.50 -1.32 10.51
C LEU A 102 3.41 -0.59 11.52
N ALA A 103 2.88 -0.18 12.68
CA ALA A 103 3.67 0.45 13.74
C ALA A 103 4.82 -0.46 14.21
N ALA A 104 4.57 -1.77 14.33
CA ALA A 104 5.59 -2.75 14.71
C ALA A 104 6.70 -2.94 13.66
N ARG A 105 6.49 -2.48 12.43
CA ARG A 105 7.42 -2.56 11.29
C ARG A 105 7.97 -1.21 10.87
N ALA A 106 7.57 -0.12 11.54
CA ALA A 106 8.04 1.21 11.21
C ALA A 106 9.56 1.34 11.30
N ASP A 107 10.20 0.51 12.14
CA ASP A 107 11.66 0.46 12.29
C ASP A 107 12.38 -0.15 11.08
N ASP A 108 11.66 -0.83 10.18
CA ASP A 108 12.20 -1.34 8.91
C ASP A 108 12.30 -0.23 7.84
N LEU A 109 11.68 0.92 8.09
CA LEU A 109 11.74 2.09 7.23
C LEU A 109 12.93 2.97 7.61
N SER A 110 13.60 3.52 6.59
CA SER A 110 14.66 4.51 6.76
C SER A 110 14.49 5.61 5.73
N SER A 111 14.80 6.85 6.11
CA SER A 111 14.82 7.98 5.20
C SER A 111 15.85 9.02 5.65
N ASP A 112 16.48 9.68 4.69
CA ASP A 112 17.42 10.76 4.93
C ASP A 112 16.75 12.16 4.96
N SER A 113 15.45 12.24 4.64
CA SER A 113 14.69 13.49 4.63
C SER A 113 13.89 13.72 5.92
N VAL A 114 13.70 14.99 6.29
CA VAL A 114 12.86 15.39 7.44
C VAL A 114 11.41 14.94 7.25
N PHE A 115 10.93 14.98 6.01
CA PHE A 115 9.59 14.49 5.65
C PHE A 115 9.47 12.98 5.86
N GLY A 116 10.44 12.19 5.38
CA GLY A 116 10.42 10.76 5.57
C GLY A 116 10.52 10.34 7.03
N GLN A 117 11.36 11.02 7.81
CA GLN A 117 11.43 10.82 9.27
C GLN A 117 10.10 11.14 9.97
N PHE A 118 9.40 12.20 9.54
CA PHE A 118 8.06 12.51 10.05
C PHE A 118 7.03 11.42 9.72
N LEU A 119 7.06 10.87 8.50
CA LEU A 119 6.18 9.76 8.11
C LEU A 119 6.43 8.49 8.94
N ILE A 120 7.70 8.13 9.13
CA ILE A 120 8.10 6.97 9.93
C ILE A 120 7.61 7.11 11.38
N GLU A 121 7.82 8.27 12.01
CA GLU A 121 7.32 8.53 13.36
C GLU A 121 5.79 8.53 13.45
N SER A 122 5.09 9.01 12.41
CA SER A 122 3.63 8.97 12.34
C SER A 122 3.10 7.54 12.30
N ILE A 123 3.74 6.67 11.51
CA ILE A 123 3.40 5.23 11.45
C ILE A 123 3.69 4.57 12.80
N ARG A 124 4.86 4.85 13.40
CA ARG A 124 5.26 4.32 14.71
C ARG A 124 4.29 4.72 15.83
N ALA A 125 3.77 5.95 15.78
CA ALA A 125 2.78 6.44 16.72
C ALA A 125 1.39 5.77 16.55
N GLY A 126 1.21 4.91 15.54
CA GLY A 126 -0.06 4.29 15.22
C GLY A 126 -1.06 5.24 14.57
N ALA A 127 -0.61 6.42 14.10
CA ALA A 127 -1.47 7.45 13.51
C ALA A 127 -2.09 7.01 12.17
N GLY A 128 -1.74 5.83 11.66
CA GLY A 128 -2.46 5.16 10.58
C GLY A 128 -3.96 4.98 10.87
N SER A 129 -4.41 4.97 12.13
CA SER A 129 -5.85 4.94 12.45
C SER A 129 -6.56 6.29 12.28
N SER A 130 -5.84 7.41 12.42
CA SER A 130 -6.40 8.77 12.33
C SER A 130 -6.35 9.38 10.92
N PHE A 131 -5.64 8.76 9.97
CA PHE A 131 -5.52 9.25 8.59
C PHE A 131 -6.65 8.73 7.67
N PHE A 132 -7.35 7.66 8.05
CA PHE A 132 -8.47 7.08 7.30
C PHE A 132 -9.86 7.49 7.84
N GLU A 133 -9.90 8.42 8.80
CA GLU A 133 -11.14 8.84 9.50
C GLU A 133 -11.75 10.16 8.98
N GLU A 134 -11.36 10.64 7.78
CA GLU A 134 -12.04 11.74 7.07
C GLU A 134 -12.76 11.29 5.78
#